data_AF-A0A6B2SUV8-F1
#
_entry.id   AF-A0A6B2SUV8-F1
#
_cell.length_a   1.000
_cell.length_b   1.000
_cell.length_c   1.000
_cell.angle_alpha   90.00
_cell.angle_beta   90.00
_cell.angle_gamma   90.00
#
_symmetry.space_group_name_H-M   'P 1'
#
loop_
_entity.id
_entity.type
_entity.pdbx_description
1 polymer ?
#
loop_
_entity_poly.entity_id
_entity_poly.type
_entity_poly.pdbx_seq_one_letter_code
_entity_poly.pdbx_strand_id
1 'polypeptide(L)'
;MTFTADPPLPLPRPLPRSRTRPLRAKPYLHCAPLPDGVYFSGARAQFTLRGWDRLFKVADICVPLLEDGTSEDELVSALGSEQARPVVRRLVEGLREHGMLLEPARWTVPAPEDALRTRYAGPLAHLESVHPDPYAAFARVRAATVAVIGPDAAVRPALRGLTRAGIGRVVAAEADADVDVDVDVVIRCVAPGERAEWTRWLDAIDATDTLDGFDAFDSSDAEASRPRTRAVVLPVWLHDEVLVVGPAGDPGSGAALFDRALAWARSTQAGPAARPVADALAGDRKS
;
A
#
# COMPACT_ATOMS: atom_id res chain seq x y z
N MET A 1 23.82 71.60 -23.91
CA MET A 1 23.66 70.49 -22.95
C MET A 1 22.25 69.98 -23.12
N THR A 2 22.09 68.88 -23.84
CA THR A 2 20.78 68.35 -24.26
C THR A 2 20.44 67.16 -23.38
N PHE A 3 19.35 67.25 -22.62
CA PHE A 3 18.91 66.23 -21.69
C PHE A 3 18.09 65.18 -22.46
N THR A 4 18.67 64.01 -22.73
CA THR A 4 17.97 62.89 -23.34
C THR A 4 17.15 62.18 -22.26
N ALA A 5 15.84 62.15 -22.40
CA ALA A 5 14.94 61.43 -21.51
C ALA A 5 15.04 59.91 -21.75
N ASP A 6 15.18 59.16 -20.65
CA ASP A 6 15.25 57.70 -20.61
C ASP A 6 13.87 57.09 -20.96
N PRO A 7 13.77 56.05 -21.81
CA PRO A 7 12.49 55.46 -22.16
C PRO A 7 11.85 54.71 -20.97
N PRO A 8 10.52 54.69 -20.86
CA PRO A 8 9.83 54.05 -19.75
C PRO A 8 10.04 52.53 -19.75
N LEU A 9 10.32 51.98 -18.57
CA LEU A 9 10.51 50.56 -18.34
C LEU A 9 9.29 49.75 -18.81
N PRO A 10 9.49 48.58 -19.46
CA PRO A 10 8.39 47.72 -19.88
C PRO A 10 7.62 47.20 -18.66
N LEU A 11 6.29 47.26 -18.75
CA LEU A 11 5.40 46.73 -17.72
C LEU A 11 5.71 45.24 -17.46
N PRO A 12 5.62 44.77 -16.21
CA PRO A 12 5.87 43.38 -15.88
C PRO A 12 4.88 42.47 -16.64
N ARG A 13 5.40 41.45 -17.31
CA ARG A 13 4.60 40.40 -17.94
C ARG A 13 3.69 39.76 -16.88
N PRO A 14 2.40 39.49 -17.18
CA PRO A 14 1.55 38.75 -16.27
C PRO A 14 2.18 37.40 -15.96
N LEU A 15 2.28 37.08 -14.67
CA LEU A 15 2.79 35.80 -14.19
C LEU A 15 1.99 34.66 -14.83
N PRO A 16 2.64 33.54 -15.20
CA PRO A 16 1.92 32.38 -15.73
C PRO A 16 0.88 31.94 -14.70
N ARG A 17 -0.36 31.70 -15.19
CA ARG A 17 -1.46 31.13 -14.42
C ARG A 17 -0.93 29.92 -13.65
N SER A 18 -1.26 29.86 -12.37
CA SER A 18 -0.98 28.77 -11.42
C SER A 18 -0.76 27.44 -12.14
N ARG A 19 0.45 26.86 -12.00
CA ARG A 19 0.74 25.48 -12.41
C ARG A 19 -0.21 24.55 -11.65
N THR A 20 -1.39 24.31 -12.19
CA THR A 20 -2.36 23.35 -11.67
C THR A 20 -1.66 21.99 -11.70
N ARG A 21 -1.43 21.40 -10.53
CA ARG A 21 -0.80 20.08 -10.45
C ARG A 21 -1.68 19.07 -11.20
N PRO A 22 -1.09 18.14 -11.97
CA PRO A 22 -1.86 17.20 -12.77
C PRO A 22 -2.76 16.32 -11.88
N LEU A 23 -4.02 16.21 -12.27
CA LEU A 23 -4.99 15.24 -11.78
C LEU A 23 -4.62 13.87 -12.34
N ARG A 24 -4.44 12.89 -11.47
CA ARG A 24 -4.15 11.52 -11.88
C ARG A 24 -5.04 10.53 -11.15
N ALA A 25 -5.61 9.58 -11.88
CA ALA A 25 -6.36 8.48 -11.30
C ALA A 25 -5.44 7.56 -10.50
N LYS A 26 -5.98 6.96 -9.44
CA LYS A 26 -5.32 5.84 -8.79
C LYS A 26 -5.34 4.61 -9.72
N PRO A 27 -4.36 3.70 -9.60
CA PRO A 27 -4.38 2.44 -10.31
C PRO A 27 -5.66 1.65 -10.07
N TYR A 28 -6.04 0.84 -11.06
CA TYR A 28 -7.23 -0.02 -11.05
C TYR A 28 -8.57 0.74 -11.03
N LEU A 29 -8.58 1.99 -11.50
CA LEU A 29 -9.82 2.71 -11.77
C LEU A 29 -10.48 2.11 -13.01
N HIS A 30 -11.71 1.63 -12.85
CA HIS A 30 -12.52 1.10 -13.93
C HIS A 30 -13.88 1.80 -13.94
N CYS A 31 -14.45 1.99 -15.12
CA CYS A 31 -15.81 2.50 -15.27
C CYS A 31 -16.67 1.60 -16.16
N ALA A 32 -17.97 1.52 -15.85
CA ALA A 32 -18.94 0.76 -16.62
C ALA A 32 -20.25 1.55 -16.78
N PRO A 33 -20.93 1.45 -17.94
CA PRO A 33 -22.19 2.14 -18.17
C PRO A 33 -23.31 1.54 -17.31
N LEU A 34 -24.22 2.39 -16.83
CA LEU A 34 -25.49 2.03 -16.20
C LEU A 34 -26.64 2.76 -16.91
N PRO A 35 -27.89 2.27 -16.84
CA PRO A 35 -29.04 2.88 -17.51
C PRO A 35 -29.23 4.38 -17.23
N ASP A 36 -28.82 4.84 -16.04
CA ASP A 36 -29.00 6.19 -15.51
C ASP A 36 -27.67 6.79 -15.03
N GLY A 37 -26.52 6.31 -15.53
CA GLY A 37 -25.23 6.85 -15.13
C GLY A 37 -24.01 5.98 -15.43
N VAL A 38 -22.99 6.12 -14.58
CA VAL A 38 -21.72 5.39 -14.71
C VAL A 38 -21.31 4.85 -13.36
N TYR A 39 -20.99 3.56 -13.32
CA TYR A 39 -20.37 2.91 -12.18
C TYR A 39 -18.86 3.08 -12.24
N PHE A 40 -18.24 3.48 -11.13
CA PHE A 40 -16.80 3.55 -10.96
C PHE A 40 -16.37 2.56 -9.88
N SER A 41 -15.29 1.84 -10.16
CA SER A 41 -14.67 0.88 -9.25
C SER A 41 -13.18 1.20 -9.13
N GLY A 42 -12.68 1.29 -7.91
CA GLY A 42 -11.25 1.38 -7.61
C GLY A 42 -10.85 0.34 -6.57
N ALA A 43 -9.60 0.38 -6.10
CA ALA A 43 -9.08 -0.63 -5.19
C ALA A 43 -9.78 -0.70 -3.81
N ARG A 44 -10.33 0.43 -3.31
CA ARG A 44 -10.94 0.51 -1.96
C ARG A 44 -12.36 1.08 -1.94
N ALA A 45 -12.83 1.57 -3.07
CA ALA A 45 -14.09 2.30 -3.14
C ALA A 45 -14.77 2.01 -4.46
N GLN A 46 -16.10 2.16 -4.45
CA GLN A 46 -16.94 2.10 -5.62
C GLN A 46 -18.05 3.15 -5.46
N PHE A 47 -18.46 3.78 -6.55
CA PHE A 47 -19.60 4.68 -6.53
C PHE A 47 -20.27 4.76 -7.90
N THR A 48 -21.48 5.31 -7.92
CA THR A 48 -22.22 5.54 -9.16
C THR A 48 -22.46 7.02 -9.33
N LEU A 49 -22.00 7.56 -10.46
CA LEU A 49 -22.37 8.91 -10.89
C LEU A 49 -23.66 8.84 -11.70
N ARG A 50 -24.78 9.20 -11.08
CA ARG A 50 -26.11 9.20 -11.70
C ARG A 50 -26.36 10.48 -12.50
N GLY A 51 -27.17 10.39 -13.54
CA GLY A 51 -27.65 11.54 -14.28
C GLY A 51 -28.11 11.18 -15.68
N TRP A 52 -27.35 11.62 -16.68
CA TRP A 52 -27.74 11.66 -18.08
C TRP A 52 -27.02 10.56 -18.88
N ASP A 53 -27.70 10.07 -19.92
CA ASP A 53 -27.31 8.89 -20.72
C ASP A 53 -25.92 9.02 -21.39
N ARG A 54 -25.40 10.24 -21.51
CA ARG A 54 -24.09 10.51 -22.13
C ARG A 54 -22.93 10.56 -21.14
N LEU A 55 -23.16 10.37 -19.84
CA LEU A 55 -22.10 10.35 -18.82
C LEU A 55 -21.02 9.32 -19.12
N PHE A 56 -21.39 8.15 -19.64
CA PHE A 56 -20.42 7.12 -19.96
C PHE A 56 -19.44 7.58 -21.04
N LYS A 57 -19.90 8.29 -22.07
CA LYS A 57 -19.01 8.86 -23.10
C LYS A 57 -18.03 9.87 -22.53
N VAL A 58 -18.47 10.67 -21.56
CA VAL A 58 -17.59 11.63 -20.87
C VAL A 58 -16.53 10.87 -20.06
N ALA A 59 -16.94 9.85 -19.31
CA ALA A 59 -16.01 9.02 -18.52
C ALA A 59 -15.01 8.27 -19.41
N ASP A 60 -15.47 7.69 -20.52
CA ASP A 60 -14.66 6.94 -21.49
C ASP A 60 -13.56 7.81 -22.13
N ILE A 61 -13.81 9.11 -22.30
CA ILE A 61 -12.80 10.08 -22.76
C ILE A 61 -11.88 10.53 -21.61
N CYS A 62 -12.44 10.80 -20.43
CA CYS A 62 -11.69 11.42 -19.34
C CYS A 62 -10.81 10.42 -18.56
N VAL A 63 -11.26 9.17 -18.37
CA VAL A 63 -10.55 8.17 -17.55
C VAL A 63 -9.17 7.85 -18.09
N PRO A 64 -8.97 7.57 -19.40
CA PRO A 64 -7.63 7.34 -19.95
C PRO A 64 -6.68 8.54 -19.75
N LEU A 65 -7.17 9.78 -19.93
CA LEU A 65 -6.37 10.98 -19.70
C LEU A 65 -5.99 11.15 -18.21
N LEU A 66 -6.89 10.75 -17.30
CA LEU A 66 -6.61 10.73 -15.88
C LEU A 66 -5.58 9.65 -15.50
N GLU A 67 -5.47 8.53 -16.21
CA GLU A 67 -4.46 7.50 -15.92
C GLU A 67 -3.03 8.01 -16.19
N ASP A 68 -2.86 8.80 -17.26
CA ASP A 68 -1.59 9.41 -17.65
C ASP A 68 -1.24 10.66 -16.83
N GLY A 69 -2.25 11.34 -16.29
CA GLY A 69 -2.10 12.58 -15.53
C GLY A 69 -2.36 13.80 -16.42
N THR A 70 -3.41 14.55 -16.09
CA THR A 70 -3.96 15.62 -16.93
C THR A 70 -4.46 16.80 -16.11
N SER A 71 -4.93 17.88 -16.72
CA SER A 71 -5.60 19.00 -16.05
C SER A 71 -7.10 19.06 -16.36
N GLU A 72 -7.88 19.77 -15.54
CA GLU A 72 -9.31 19.99 -15.87
C GLU A 72 -9.50 20.67 -17.23
N ASP A 73 -8.59 21.57 -17.62
CA ASP A 73 -8.66 22.28 -18.90
C ASP A 73 -8.39 21.33 -20.08
N GLU A 74 -7.46 20.39 -19.94
CA GLU A 74 -7.21 19.35 -20.94
C GLU A 74 -8.39 18.39 -21.08
N LEU A 75 -9.02 17.99 -19.96
CA LEU A 75 -10.24 17.18 -19.98
C LEU A 75 -11.39 17.90 -20.71
N VAL A 76 -11.59 19.19 -20.44
CA VAL A 76 -12.58 20.03 -21.13
C VAL A 76 -12.25 20.15 -22.62
N SER A 77 -10.98 20.37 -22.96
CA SER A 77 -10.52 20.45 -24.34
C SER A 77 -10.74 19.13 -25.10
N ALA A 78 -10.52 17.98 -24.45
CA ALA A 78 -10.73 16.66 -25.05
C ALA A 78 -12.21 16.40 -25.38
N LEU A 79 -13.12 16.98 -24.60
CA LEU A 79 -14.56 16.94 -24.86
C LEU A 79 -15.01 17.96 -25.92
N GLY A 80 -14.11 18.87 -26.34
CA GLY A 80 -14.31 19.80 -27.45
C GLY A 80 -15.22 21.00 -27.17
N SER A 81 -15.62 21.23 -25.92
CA SER A 81 -16.49 22.37 -25.57
C SER A 81 -16.35 22.79 -24.11
N GLU A 82 -16.22 24.09 -23.87
CA GLU A 82 -16.24 24.69 -22.52
C GLU A 82 -17.57 24.43 -21.76
N GLN A 83 -18.65 24.12 -22.48
CA GLN A 83 -19.91 23.70 -21.86
C GLN A 83 -19.78 22.37 -21.10
N ALA A 84 -18.72 21.59 -21.35
CA ALA A 84 -18.43 20.35 -20.62
C ALA A 84 -17.78 20.59 -19.25
N ARG A 85 -17.31 21.81 -18.94
CA ARG A 85 -16.62 22.11 -17.68
C ARG A 85 -17.40 21.73 -16.42
N PRO A 86 -18.72 21.99 -16.30
CA PRO A 86 -19.49 21.55 -15.13
C PRO A 86 -19.53 20.03 -14.97
N VAL A 87 -19.60 19.26 -16.07
CA VAL A 87 -19.60 17.79 -15.98
C VAL A 87 -18.22 17.24 -15.64
N VAL A 88 -17.16 17.83 -16.19
CA VAL A 88 -15.76 17.48 -15.84
C VAL A 88 -15.52 17.71 -14.35
N ARG A 89 -15.93 18.88 -13.83
CA ARG A 89 -15.81 19.19 -12.39
C ARG A 89 -16.56 18.18 -11.53
N ARG A 90 -17.81 17.88 -11.89
CA ARG A 90 -18.62 16.90 -11.15
C ARG A 90 -17.98 15.50 -11.16
N LEU A 91 -17.39 15.08 -12.29
CA LEU A 91 -16.66 13.81 -12.38
C LEU A 91 -15.42 13.81 -11.48
N VAL A 92 -14.58 14.84 -11.59
CA VAL A 92 -13.34 14.98 -10.82
C VAL A 92 -13.63 15.07 -9.32
N GLU A 93 -14.67 15.80 -8.94
CA GLU A 93 -15.13 15.91 -7.55
C GLU A 93 -15.62 14.56 -7.02
N GLY A 94 -16.48 13.85 -7.77
CA GLY A 94 -16.93 12.51 -7.37
C GLY A 94 -15.77 11.52 -7.22
N LEU A 95 -14.80 11.52 -8.13
CA LEU A 95 -13.60 10.68 -8.03
C LEU A 95 -12.75 11.07 -6.81
N ARG A 96 -12.64 12.37 -6.50
CA ARG A 96 -11.88 12.86 -5.34
C ARG A 96 -12.56 12.49 -4.02
N GLU A 97 -13.87 12.71 -3.90
CA GLU A 97 -14.67 12.39 -2.71
C GLU A 97 -14.57 10.91 -2.35
N HIS A 98 -14.51 10.04 -3.35
CA HIS A 98 -14.38 8.60 -3.17
C HIS A 98 -12.92 8.11 -3.15
N GLY A 99 -11.95 9.03 -3.09
CA GLY A 99 -10.53 8.72 -2.93
C GLY A 99 -9.91 7.96 -4.11
N MET A 100 -10.44 8.15 -5.33
CA MET A 100 -10.00 7.51 -6.57
C MET A 100 -8.96 8.32 -7.37
N LEU A 101 -8.63 9.52 -6.90
CA LEU A 101 -7.54 10.33 -7.46
C LEU A 101 -6.32 10.27 -6.54
N LEU A 102 -5.14 10.37 -7.15
CA LEU A 102 -3.91 10.67 -6.43
C LEU A 102 -3.94 12.12 -5.95
N GLU A 103 -3.41 12.34 -4.75
CA GLU A 103 -3.36 13.66 -4.13
C GLU A 103 -1.90 14.11 -3.92
N PRO A 104 -1.25 14.70 -4.95
CA PRO A 104 0.14 15.14 -4.84
C PRO A 104 0.42 16.13 -3.71
N ALA A 105 -0.61 16.82 -3.21
CA ALA A 105 -0.51 17.72 -2.08
C ALA A 105 -0.18 17.00 -0.75
N ARG A 106 -0.46 15.69 -0.65
CA ARG A 106 -0.19 14.88 0.55
C ARG A 106 1.18 14.19 0.54
N TRP A 107 1.89 14.23 -0.58
CA TRP A 107 3.16 13.54 -0.71
C TRP A 107 4.27 14.29 0.04
N THR A 108 4.92 13.60 0.96
CA THR A 108 6.08 14.15 1.70
C THR A 108 7.40 13.90 0.98
N VAL A 109 7.41 12.96 0.01
CA VAL A 109 8.56 12.60 -0.82
C VAL A 109 8.15 12.66 -2.29
N PRO A 110 9.03 13.10 -3.22
CA PRO A 110 8.73 13.11 -4.65
C PRO A 110 8.44 11.70 -5.20
N ALA A 111 7.76 11.64 -6.34
CA ALA A 111 7.59 10.40 -7.08
C ALA A 111 8.96 9.80 -7.48
N PRO A 112 9.13 8.46 -7.43
CA PRO A 112 10.36 7.81 -7.87
C PRO A 112 10.64 8.08 -9.35
N GLU A 113 11.92 8.06 -9.72
CA GLU A 113 12.38 8.11 -11.11
C GLU A 113 11.86 6.91 -11.93
N ASP A 114 11.78 7.08 -13.25
CA ASP A 114 11.17 6.10 -14.16
C ASP A 114 11.80 4.72 -14.07
N ALA A 115 13.12 4.61 -13.90
CA ALA A 115 13.80 3.32 -13.75
C ALA A 115 13.28 2.54 -12.53
N LEU A 116 13.02 3.24 -11.41
CA LEU A 116 12.42 2.63 -10.22
C LEU A 116 10.94 2.32 -10.42
N ARG A 117 10.21 3.20 -11.12
CA ARG A 117 8.79 2.97 -11.46
C ARG A 117 8.62 1.72 -12.33
N THR A 118 9.47 1.52 -13.33
CA THR A 118 9.46 0.32 -14.17
C THR A 118 9.82 -0.93 -13.38
N ARG A 119 10.89 -0.88 -12.58
CA ARG A 119 11.36 -2.03 -11.80
C ARG A 119 10.34 -2.49 -10.75
N TYR A 120 9.64 -1.56 -10.11
CA TYR A 120 8.71 -1.82 -9.01
C TYR A 120 7.27 -1.42 -9.35
N ALA A 121 6.86 -1.58 -10.61
CA ALA A 121 5.54 -1.17 -11.09
C ALA A 121 4.39 -1.75 -10.26
N GLY A 122 4.46 -3.04 -9.91
CA GLY A 122 3.45 -3.71 -9.09
C GLY A 122 3.33 -3.14 -7.66
N PRO A 123 4.42 -3.16 -6.85
CA PRO A 123 4.40 -2.59 -5.50
C PRO A 123 4.00 -1.11 -5.46
N LEU A 124 4.46 -0.30 -6.41
CA LEU A 124 4.09 1.11 -6.49
C LEU A 124 2.61 1.28 -6.84
N ALA A 125 2.09 0.53 -7.82
CA ALA A 125 0.67 0.58 -8.16
C ALA A 125 -0.22 0.17 -6.97
N HIS A 126 0.20 -0.83 -6.20
CA HIS A 126 -0.49 -1.20 -4.97
C HIS A 126 -0.51 -0.04 -3.96
N LEU A 127 0.65 0.53 -3.63
CA LEU A 127 0.73 1.64 -2.67
C LEU A 127 -0.02 2.88 -3.13
N GLU A 128 0.09 3.26 -4.41
CA GLU A 128 -0.66 4.36 -5.04
C GLU A 128 -2.19 4.14 -4.90
N SER A 129 -2.64 2.88 -4.91
CA SER A 129 -4.07 2.55 -4.76
C SER A 129 -4.57 2.63 -3.31
N VAL A 130 -3.73 2.28 -2.31
CA VAL A 130 -4.19 2.10 -0.92
C VAL A 130 -3.69 3.15 0.08
N HIS A 131 -2.59 3.85 -0.20
CA HIS A 131 -1.89 4.70 0.75
C HIS A 131 -1.99 6.19 0.36
N PRO A 132 -2.23 7.12 1.32
CA PRO A 132 -2.35 8.56 1.03
C PRO A 132 -1.02 9.23 0.63
N ASP A 133 0.10 8.69 1.11
CA ASP A 133 1.46 9.11 0.74
C ASP A 133 2.27 7.91 0.22
N PRO A 134 2.00 7.44 -1.01
CA PRO A 134 2.49 6.16 -1.51
C PRO A 134 4.01 6.13 -1.66
N TYR A 135 4.64 7.26 -1.98
CA TYR A 135 6.08 7.30 -2.24
C TYR A 135 6.91 7.36 -0.97
N ALA A 136 6.43 8.04 0.08
CA ALA A 136 7.06 7.92 1.39
C ALA A 136 6.90 6.50 1.96
N ALA A 137 5.75 5.85 1.76
CA ALA A 137 5.56 4.45 2.13
C ALA A 137 6.51 3.52 1.36
N PHE A 138 6.67 3.73 0.05
CA PHE A 138 7.61 2.97 -0.76
C PHE A 138 9.06 3.20 -0.31
N ALA A 139 9.44 4.44 0.00
CA ALA A 139 10.76 4.76 0.54
C ALA A 139 11.04 4.01 1.86
N ARG A 140 10.05 3.92 2.76
CA ARG A 140 10.17 3.10 3.98
C ARG A 140 10.35 1.61 3.67
N VAL A 141 9.57 1.06 2.74
CA VAL A 141 9.75 -0.33 2.27
C VAL A 141 11.17 -0.56 1.73
N ARG A 142 11.68 0.38 0.93
CA ARG A 142 13.04 0.32 0.36
C ARG A 142 14.14 0.47 1.41
N ALA A 143 13.87 1.13 2.53
CA ALA A 143 14.83 1.29 3.63
C ALA A 143 14.79 0.13 4.63
N ALA A 144 13.70 -0.66 4.63
CA ALA A 144 13.49 -1.71 5.61
C ALA A 144 14.49 -2.87 5.48
N THR A 145 14.93 -3.36 6.64
CA THR A 145 15.67 -4.61 6.82
C THR A 145 14.75 -5.66 7.44
N VAL A 146 14.57 -6.78 6.75
CA VAL A 146 13.68 -7.87 7.16
C VAL A 146 14.46 -9.16 7.34
N ALA A 147 14.37 -9.76 8.53
CA ALA A 147 14.85 -11.11 8.78
C ALA A 147 13.74 -12.14 8.53
N VAL A 148 14.09 -13.26 7.88
CA VAL A 148 13.19 -14.41 7.71
C VAL A 148 13.82 -15.64 8.35
N ILE A 149 13.09 -16.22 9.29
CA ILE A 149 13.50 -17.38 10.09
C ILE A 149 12.54 -18.53 9.82
N GLY A 150 13.05 -19.75 9.69
CA GLY A 150 12.25 -20.98 9.63
C GLY A 150 12.77 -21.96 8.58
N PRO A 151 11.95 -22.92 8.14
CA PRO A 151 12.40 -23.97 7.23
C PRO A 151 12.79 -23.42 5.85
N ASP A 152 13.84 -23.97 5.26
CA ASP A 152 14.38 -23.58 3.94
C ASP A 152 13.34 -23.56 2.80
N ALA A 153 12.34 -24.43 2.90
CA ALA A 153 11.23 -24.52 1.95
C ALA A 153 10.35 -23.26 1.95
N ALA A 154 10.25 -22.56 3.09
CA ALA A 154 9.50 -21.32 3.25
C ALA A 154 10.39 -20.08 3.13
N VAL A 155 11.60 -20.12 3.69
CA VAL A 155 12.55 -19.00 3.67
C VAL A 155 12.91 -18.61 2.24
N ARG A 156 13.32 -19.56 1.39
CA ARG A 156 13.79 -19.24 0.02
C ARG A 156 12.73 -18.52 -0.84
N PRO A 157 11.47 -18.98 -0.91
CA PRO A 157 10.41 -18.22 -1.59
C PRO A 157 10.14 -16.86 -0.95
N ALA A 158 10.13 -16.76 0.38
CA ALA A 158 9.89 -15.51 1.10
C ALA A 158 10.97 -14.46 0.76
N LEU A 159 12.25 -14.83 0.79
CA LEU A 159 13.35 -13.92 0.42
C LEU A 159 13.16 -13.35 -0.99
N ARG A 160 12.82 -14.20 -1.97
CA ARG A 160 12.56 -13.76 -3.35
C ARG A 160 11.35 -12.84 -3.44
N GLY A 161 10.26 -13.18 -2.75
CA GLY A 161 9.04 -12.38 -2.69
C GLY A 161 9.28 -10.98 -2.11
N LEU A 162 9.94 -10.91 -0.96
CA LEU A 162 10.27 -9.66 -0.27
C LEU A 162 11.21 -8.78 -1.09
N THR A 163 12.23 -9.38 -1.71
CA THR A 163 13.15 -8.67 -2.61
C THR A 163 12.40 -8.11 -3.82
N ARG A 164 11.49 -8.90 -4.42
CA ARG A 164 10.65 -8.46 -5.55
C ARG A 164 9.64 -7.38 -5.14
N ALA A 165 9.15 -7.42 -3.90
CA ALA A 165 8.27 -6.39 -3.33
C ALA A 165 9.00 -5.07 -3.07
N GLY A 166 10.34 -5.08 -3.08
CA GLY A 166 11.17 -3.88 -2.93
C GLY A 166 11.76 -3.69 -1.54
N ILE A 167 11.72 -4.70 -0.66
CA ILE A 167 12.42 -4.59 0.63
C ILE A 167 13.92 -4.34 0.39
N GLY A 168 14.48 -3.38 1.15
CA GLY A 168 15.87 -2.92 0.98
C GLY A 168 16.89 -4.00 1.25
N ARG A 169 16.77 -4.65 2.40
CA ARG A 169 17.64 -5.74 2.82
C ARG A 169 16.78 -6.88 3.36
N VAL A 170 17.02 -8.08 2.85
CA VAL A 170 16.36 -9.30 3.36
C VAL A 170 17.44 -10.29 3.75
N VAL A 171 17.39 -10.79 4.98
CA VAL A 171 18.36 -11.76 5.51
C VAL A 171 17.66 -13.04 5.91
N ALA A 172 18.27 -14.17 5.57
CA ALA A 172 17.90 -15.45 6.15
C ALA A 172 18.63 -15.59 7.49
N ALA A 173 17.91 -16.03 8.51
CA ALA A 173 18.51 -16.44 9.77
C ALA A 173 18.09 -17.88 10.08
N GLU A 174 19.01 -18.64 10.65
CA GLU A 174 18.72 -19.98 11.14
C GLU A 174 17.78 -19.89 12.36
N ALA A 175 17.02 -20.96 12.62
CA ALA A 175 16.00 -20.98 13.68
C ALA A 175 16.56 -20.66 15.09
N ASP A 176 17.83 -20.99 15.30
CA ASP A 176 18.59 -20.86 16.54
C ASP A 176 19.61 -19.71 16.53
N ALA A 177 19.73 -18.98 15.42
CA ALA A 177 20.62 -17.83 15.34
C ALA A 177 19.99 -16.66 16.10
N ASP A 178 20.76 -16.03 17.00
CA ASP A 178 20.43 -14.71 17.51
C ASP A 178 20.32 -13.76 16.31
N VAL A 179 19.10 -13.34 16.01
CA VAL A 179 18.88 -12.31 15.01
C VAL A 179 19.43 -11.02 15.58
N ASP A 180 20.54 -10.57 15.00
CA ASP A 180 21.15 -9.30 15.32
C ASP A 180 20.09 -8.19 15.29
N VAL A 181 20.03 -7.41 16.37
CA VAL A 181 18.90 -6.55 16.78
C VAL A 181 18.69 -5.31 15.89
N ASP A 182 19.40 -5.22 14.77
CA ASP A 182 19.31 -4.13 13.78
C ASP A 182 18.44 -4.52 12.58
N VAL A 183 17.24 -5.04 12.84
CA VAL A 183 16.22 -5.31 11.81
C VAL A 183 14.90 -4.64 12.16
N ASP A 184 14.17 -4.19 11.15
CA ASP A 184 12.88 -3.53 11.34
C ASP A 184 11.75 -4.55 11.58
N VAL A 185 11.83 -5.71 10.92
CA VAL A 185 10.80 -6.77 10.95
C VAL A 185 11.44 -8.15 10.98
N VAL A 186 10.90 -9.02 11.82
CA VAL A 186 11.23 -10.45 11.86
C VAL A 186 10.02 -11.25 11.40
N ILE A 187 10.16 -11.98 10.28
CA ILE A 187 9.17 -12.93 9.79
C ILE A 187 9.58 -14.32 10.25
N ARG A 188 8.85 -14.91 11.19
CA ARG A 188 9.12 -16.26 11.71
C ARG A 188 8.12 -17.25 11.15
N CYS A 189 8.60 -18.10 10.26
CA CYS A 189 7.86 -19.22 9.70
C CYS A 189 7.87 -20.37 10.72
N VAL A 190 6.70 -20.71 11.26
CA VAL A 190 6.51 -21.75 12.27
C VAL A 190 5.91 -22.98 11.61
N ALA A 191 6.65 -24.10 11.62
CA ALA A 191 6.14 -25.38 11.14
C ALA A 191 5.18 -26.02 12.18
N PRO A 192 4.31 -26.98 11.78
CA PRO A 192 3.30 -27.57 12.67
C PRO A 192 3.86 -28.19 13.96
N GLY A 193 5.11 -28.66 13.94
CA GLY A 193 5.78 -29.28 15.10
C GLY A 193 6.53 -28.31 16.02
N GLU A 194 6.73 -27.06 15.61
CA GLU A 194 7.65 -26.11 16.28
C GLU A 194 6.92 -25.18 17.26
N ARG A 195 5.66 -25.49 17.63
CA ARG A 195 4.84 -24.63 18.49
C ARG A 195 5.45 -24.43 19.88
N ALA A 196 6.08 -25.46 20.44
CA ALA A 196 6.74 -25.36 21.74
C ALA A 196 7.98 -24.45 21.67
N GLU A 197 8.70 -24.46 20.56
CA GLU A 197 9.86 -23.58 20.32
C GLU A 197 9.42 -22.14 20.11
N TRP A 198 8.31 -21.92 19.41
CA TRP A 198 7.66 -20.61 19.31
C TRP A 198 7.34 -20.02 20.69
N THR A 199 6.67 -20.78 21.58
CA THR A 199 6.36 -20.30 22.93
C THR A 199 7.63 -19.95 23.72
N ARG A 200 8.64 -20.83 23.70
CA ARG A 200 9.92 -20.56 24.40
C ARG A 200 10.62 -19.30 23.87
N TRP A 201 10.55 -19.07 22.56
CA TRP A 201 11.13 -17.89 21.93
C TRP A 201 10.37 -16.61 22.30
N LEU A 202 9.03 -16.67 22.42
CA LEU A 202 8.24 -15.54 22.94
C LEU A 202 8.57 -15.23 24.40
N ASP A 203 8.66 -16.26 25.24
CA ASP A 203 9.05 -16.10 26.65
C ASP A 203 10.44 -15.46 26.77
N ALA A 204 11.39 -15.81 25.87
CA ALA A 204 12.72 -15.22 25.83
C ALA A 204 12.72 -13.74 25.39
N ILE A 205 11.86 -13.36 24.44
CA ILE A 205 11.69 -11.96 24.02
C ILE A 205 11.08 -11.12 25.15
N ASP A 206 10.01 -11.60 25.77
CA ASP A 206 9.35 -10.90 26.88
C ASP A 206 10.26 -10.79 28.12
N ALA A 207 11.10 -11.81 28.37
CA ALA A 207 12.13 -11.78 29.41
C ALA A 207 13.25 -10.75 29.11
N THR A 208 13.52 -10.48 27.84
CA THR A 208 14.53 -9.49 27.42
C THR A 208 14.00 -8.05 27.51
N ASP A 209 12.68 -7.86 27.34
CA ASP A 209 11.99 -6.58 27.56
C ASP A 209 11.68 -6.27 29.05
N THR A 210 11.87 -7.21 29.98
CA THR A 210 11.61 -7.01 31.43
C THR A 210 12.81 -6.49 32.23
N LEU A 211 13.90 -6.05 31.58
CA LEU A 211 15.00 -5.29 32.19
C LEU A 211 14.91 -3.78 31.91
N ASP A 212 13.72 -3.20 32.09
CA ASP A 212 13.58 -1.78 32.45
C ASP A 212 12.93 -1.71 33.84
N GLY A 213 13.80 -1.89 34.84
CA GLY A 213 13.47 -1.60 36.23
C GLY A 213 13.14 -0.12 36.39
N PHE A 214 11.91 0.16 36.78
CA PHE A 214 11.54 1.41 37.41
C PHE A 214 12.17 1.42 38.81
N ASP A 215 13.43 1.87 38.90
CA ASP A 215 14.09 2.55 40.04
C ASP A 215 15.60 2.33 39.99
N ALA A 216 16.35 3.38 39.62
CA ALA A 216 17.39 3.97 40.48
C ALA A 216 18.13 5.07 39.69
N PHE A 217 18.10 6.25 40.30
CA PHE A 217 18.84 7.44 39.91
C PHE A 217 20.34 7.26 40.23
N ASP A 218 21.19 7.83 39.37
CA ASP A 218 22.61 8.16 39.58
C ASP A 218 23.67 7.04 39.49
N SER A 219 24.39 6.98 38.37
CA SER A 219 25.75 7.55 38.26
C SER A 219 26.41 7.17 36.93
N SER A 220 27.30 8.05 36.48
CA SER A 220 28.00 8.05 35.21
C SER A 220 28.79 6.77 34.92
N ASP A 221 28.55 6.16 33.77
CA ASP A 221 29.61 5.73 32.87
C ASP A 221 29.11 5.74 31.42
N ALA A 222 29.94 6.31 30.56
CA ALA A 222 29.68 6.45 29.14
C ALA A 222 30.04 5.15 28.43
N GLU A 223 29.03 4.32 28.13
CA GLU A 223 29.12 3.38 27.01
C GLU A 223 27.75 3.25 26.34
N ALA A 224 27.73 3.64 25.06
CA ALA A 224 26.65 3.59 24.10
C ALA A 224 25.45 2.68 24.45
N SER A 225 24.42 3.26 25.08
CA SER A 225 23.12 2.62 25.23
C SER A 225 22.01 3.59 24.85
N ARG A 226 21.56 3.51 23.59
CA ARG A 226 20.20 3.83 23.10
C ARG A 226 20.08 3.64 21.58
N PRO A 227 18.91 3.23 21.04
CA PRO A 227 17.78 2.51 21.63
C PRO A 227 17.57 1.10 21.01
N ARG A 228 17.09 0.16 21.82
CA ARG A 228 16.60 -1.16 21.41
C ARG A 228 15.35 -0.99 20.54
N THR A 229 15.49 -0.96 19.21
CA THR A 229 14.33 -0.88 18.32
C THR A 229 13.63 -2.24 18.36
N ARG A 230 12.50 -2.34 19.05
CA ARG A 230 11.70 -3.56 19.20
C ARG A 230 11.15 -3.97 17.83
N ALA A 231 11.91 -4.78 17.10
CA ALA A 231 11.55 -5.25 15.76
C ALA A 231 10.13 -5.79 15.74
N VAL A 232 9.36 -5.50 14.68
CA VAL A 232 8.01 -6.04 14.56
C VAL A 232 8.10 -7.52 14.22
N VAL A 233 7.58 -8.36 15.11
CA VAL A 233 7.48 -9.81 14.85
C VAL A 233 6.21 -10.12 14.07
N LEU A 234 6.36 -10.87 12.98
CA LEU A 234 5.28 -11.39 12.16
C LEU A 234 5.35 -12.93 12.10
N PRO A 235 4.50 -13.65 12.85
CA PRO A 235 4.40 -15.10 12.71
C PRO A 235 3.80 -15.50 11.36
N VAL A 236 4.33 -16.57 10.77
CA VAL A 236 3.78 -17.23 9.59
C VAL A 236 3.63 -18.72 9.90
N TRP A 237 2.41 -19.14 10.21
CA TRP A 237 2.12 -20.53 10.54
C TRP A 237 1.90 -21.33 9.26
N LEU A 238 2.77 -22.31 9.05
CA LEU A 238 2.76 -23.19 7.90
C LEU A 238 2.01 -24.47 8.25
N HIS A 239 1.02 -24.85 7.43
CA HIS A 239 0.37 -26.15 7.48
C HIS A 239 -0.09 -26.55 6.09
N ASP A 240 -0.25 -27.85 5.85
CA ASP A 240 -0.69 -28.38 4.56
C ASP A 240 -2.14 -28.00 4.19
N GLU A 241 -2.91 -27.51 5.17
CA GLU A 241 -4.34 -27.19 5.02
C GLU A 241 -4.57 -25.67 4.99
N VAL A 242 -3.76 -24.91 5.72
CA VAL A 242 -3.91 -23.46 5.91
C VAL A 242 -2.55 -22.79 6.06
N LEU A 243 -2.45 -21.58 5.52
CA LEU A 243 -1.36 -20.65 5.77
C LEU A 243 -1.93 -19.45 6.53
N VAL A 244 -1.36 -19.14 7.69
CA VAL A 244 -1.80 -17.99 8.50
C VAL A 244 -0.64 -17.05 8.74
N VAL A 245 -0.84 -15.77 8.41
CA VAL A 245 0.15 -14.70 8.60
C VAL A 245 -0.37 -13.74 9.65
N GLY A 246 0.43 -13.49 10.68
CA GLY A 246 0.15 -12.54 11.75
C GLY A 246 -0.58 -13.11 12.98
N PRO A 247 -1.02 -12.24 13.89
CA PRO A 247 -0.97 -10.77 13.78
C PRO A 247 0.46 -10.23 13.98
N ALA A 248 0.75 -9.09 13.37
CA ALA A 248 2.01 -8.39 13.57
C ALA A 248 2.03 -7.70 14.95
N GLY A 249 3.16 -7.76 15.66
CA GLY A 249 3.38 -7.00 16.91
C GLY A 249 2.75 -7.59 18.18
N ASP A 250 1.81 -8.53 18.05
CA ASP A 250 1.35 -9.38 19.16
C ASP A 250 1.50 -10.87 18.77
N PRO A 251 2.72 -11.39 18.86
CA PRO A 251 2.98 -12.77 18.47
C PRO A 251 2.22 -13.80 19.34
N GLY A 252 1.85 -13.48 20.59
CA GLY A 252 1.08 -14.35 21.47
C GLY A 252 -0.31 -14.69 20.93
N SER A 253 -0.95 -13.73 20.25
CA SER A 253 -2.26 -13.93 19.62
C SER A 253 -2.23 -14.78 18.33
N GLY A 254 -1.05 -15.00 17.73
CA GLY A 254 -0.91 -15.72 16.45
C GLY A 254 -1.33 -17.18 16.52
N ALA A 255 -0.98 -17.87 17.60
CA ALA A 255 -1.29 -19.30 17.76
C ALA A 255 -2.81 -19.56 17.84
N ALA A 256 -3.55 -18.70 18.57
CA ALA A 256 -5.00 -18.80 18.67
C ALA A 256 -5.71 -18.46 17.35
N LEU A 257 -5.15 -17.55 16.55
CA LEU A 257 -5.63 -17.27 15.19
C LEU A 257 -5.45 -18.50 14.28
N PHE A 258 -4.29 -19.14 14.35
CA PHE A 258 -4.00 -20.35 13.58
C PHE A 258 -4.95 -21.50 13.93
N ASP A 259 -5.17 -21.78 15.22
CA ASP A 259 -6.07 -22.84 15.66
C ASP A 259 -7.50 -22.63 15.14
N ARG A 260 -7.98 -21.39 15.17
CA ARG A 260 -9.30 -21.04 14.61
C ARG A 260 -9.36 -21.23 13.11
N ALA A 261 -8.32 -20.82 12.39
CA ALA A 261 -8.25 -20.99 10.93
C ALA A 261 -8.22 -22.48 10.53
N LEU A 262 -7.45 -23.29 11.24
CA LEU A 262 -7.36 -24.73 11.00
C LEU A 262 -8.68 -25.44 11.35
N ALA A 263 -9.30 -25.10 12.49
CA ALA A 263 -10.61 -25.62 12.85
C ALA A 263 -11.68 -25.26 11.79
N TRP A 264 -11.64 -24.02 11.28
CA TRP A 264 -12.52 -23.59 10.20
C TRP A 264 -12.29 -24.39 8.91
N ALA A 265 -11.03 -24.56 8.48
CA ALA A 265 -10.71 -25.32 7.28
C ALA A 265 -11.18 -26.78 7.37
N ARG A 266 -10.94 -27.45 8.51
CA ARG A 266 -11.40 -28.81 8.77
C ARG A 266 -12.92 -28.94 8.80
N SER A 267 -13.59 -27.97 9.42
CA SER A 267 -15.06 -27.95 9.45
C SER A 267 -15.67 -27.73 8.06
N THR A 268 -14.98 -27.01 7.18
CA THR A 268 -15.41 -26.74 5.80
C THR A 268 -15.13 -27.92 4.87
N GLN A 269 -14.02 -28.65 5.10
CA GLN A 269 -13.71 -29.89 4.37
C GLN A 269 -14.62 -31.07 4.73
N ALA A 270 -15.33 -31.02 5.87
CA ALA A 270 -16.32 -32.01 6.27
C ALA A 270 -17.72 -31.81 5.62
N GLY A 271 -17.91 -30.73 4.86
CA GLY A 271 -19.07 -30.50 3.98
C GLY A 271 -18.73 -30.72 2.50
N PRO A 272 -19.71 -30.76 1.57
CA PRO A 272 -19.39 -30.90 0.15
C PRO A 272 -18.39 -29.82 -0.26
N ALA A 273 -17.28 -30.26 -0.87
CA ALA A 273 -16.08 -29.45 -1.12
C ALA A 273 -16.43 -28.03 -1.58
N ALA A 274 -15.92 -27.03 -0.84
CA ALA A 274 -15.98 -25.64 -1.26
C ALA A 274 -15.33 -25.54 -2.65
N ARG A 275 -16.16 -25.22 -3.66
CA ARG A 275 -15.68 -25.00 -5.03
C ARG A 275 -14.70 -23.83 -5.04
N PRO A 276 -13.72 -23.81 -5.98
CA PRO A 276 -12.84 -22.67 -6.16
C PRO A 276 -13.65 -21.38 -6.25
N VAL A 277 -13.18 -20.29 -5.64
CA VAL A 277 -13.84 -18.96 -5.60
C VAL A 277 -14.25 -18.44 -7.00
N ALA A 278 -13.67 -18.99 -8.07
CA ALA A 278 -14.06 -18.76 -9.45
C ALA A 278 -15.51 -19.18 -9.79
N ASP A 279 -16.05 -20.23 -9.18
CA ASP A 279 -17.43 -20.71 -9.45
C ASP A 279 -18.50 -19.94 -8.68
N ALA A 280 -18.15 -19.25 -7.60
CA ALA A 280 -19.09 -18.42 -6.84
C ALA A 280 -19.42 -17.08 -7.55
N LEU A 281 -18.61 -16.68 -8.54
CA LEU A 281 -18.80 -15.47 -9.34
C LEU A 281 -19.55 -15.71 -10.66
N ALA A 282 -19.69 -16.97 -11.09
CA ALA A 282 -20.51 -17.34 -12.24
C ALA A 282 -21.93 -17.65 -11.75
N GLY A 283 -22.73 -16.59 -11.54
CA GLY A 283 -24.07 -16.67 -10.96
C GLY A 283 -24.95 -17.76 -11.57
N ASP A 284 -25.40 -18.68 -10.73
CA ASP A 284 -26.42 -19.67 -11.05
C ASP A 284 -27.78 -18.94 -11.12
N ARG A 285 -28.23 -18.64 -12.34
CA ARG A 285 -29.65 -18.35 -12.58
C ARG A 285 -30.40 -19.68 -12.53
N LYS A 286 -31.27 -19.85 -11.54
CA LYS A 286 -32.36 -20.82 -11.64
C LYS A 286 -33.68 -20.09 -11.79
N SER A 287 -34.27 -20.24 -12.97
CA SER A 287 -35.70 -20.43 -13.17
C SER A 287 -36.17 -21.71 -12.48
#